data_AF-A0A2I0KGQ5-F1
#
_entry.id   AF-A0A2I0KGQ5-F1
#
_cell.length_a   1.000
_cell.length_b   1.000
_cell.length_c   1.000
_cell.angle_alpha   90.00
_cell.angle_beta   90.00
_cell.angle_gamma   90.00
#
_symmetry.space_group_name_H-M   'P 1'
#
loop_
_entity.id
_entity.type
_entity.pdbx_description
1 polymer ?
#
loop_
_entity_poly.entity_id
_entity_poly.type
_entity_poly.pdbx_seq_one_letter_code
_entity_poly.pdbx_strand_id
1 'polypeptide(L)'
;MRRRKDEEHEAKERMLEEEAKARKAREEEAAALEFEKWKGEFSVDEEGTTENEVQDGNQGLLTNFVDYIKKNKCVPLEDLAAEFKLRTQECINRINSLESMGRLSGVMDDRGKYIYISLEEMQAVADYIKRQGRVSISHLASKSNQFIDLEPKAQFVEEISSMEEISVS
;
A
#
# COMPACT_ATOMS: atom_id res chain seq x y z
N MET A 1 68.83 -45.16 4.75
CA MET A 1 67.90 -44.81 5.86
C MET A 1 67.50 -43.32 5.84
N ARG A 2 67.22 -42.72 4.66
CA ARG A 2 66.70 -41.34 4.55
C ARG A 2 65.47 -41.28 3.62
N ARG A 3 65.54 -41.93 2.45
CA ARG A 3 64.41 -42.08 1.50
C ARG A 3 63.08 -42.58 2.09
N ARG A 4 63.09 -43.62 2.93
CA ARG A 4 61.85 -44.15 3.55
C ARG A 4 61.17 -43.19 4.55
N LYS A 5 61.91 -42.26 5.16
CA LYS A 5 61.32 -41.26 6.07
C LYS A 5 60.64 -40.12 5.30
N ASP A 6 61.16 -39.78 4.13
CA ASP A 6 60.61 -38.73 3.28
C ASP A 6 59.29 -39.19 2.61
N GLU A 7 59.23 -40.46 2.17
CA GLU A 7 58.01 -41.05 1.59
C GLU A 7 56.85 -41.13 2.61
N GLU A 8 57.15 -41.38 3.89
CA GLU A 8 56.14 -41.45 4.95
C GLU A 8 55.63 -40.06 5.36
N HIS A 9 56.46 -39.03 5.21
CA HIS A 9 56.09 -37.64 5.45
C HIS A 9 55.19 -37.12 4.32
N GLU A 10 55.57 -37.38 3.07
CA GLU A 10 54.80 -36.96 1.89
C GLU A 10 53.44 -37.67 1.81
N ALA A 11 53.34 -38.93 2.25
CA ALA A 11 52.07 -39.65 2.35
C ALA A 11 51.15 -39.09 3.44
N LYS A 12 51.71 -38.70 4.60
CA LYS A 12 50.95 -38.03 5.67
C LYS A 12 50.47 -36.64 5.25
N GLU A 13 51.33 -35.87 4.58
CA GLU A 13 50.98 -34.54 4.09
C GLU A 13 49.87 -34.59 3.04
N ARG A 14 49.89 -35.57 2.11
CA ARG A 14 48.79 -35.78 1.16
C ARG A 14 47.46 -36.15 1.83
N MET A 15 47.47 -36.99 2.86
CA MET A 15 46.24 -37.34 3.59
C MET A 15 45.66 -36.13 4.34
N LEU A 16 46.52 -35.32 4.96
CA LEU A 16 46.13 -34.09 5.65
C LEU A 16 45.57 -33.04 4.69
N GLU A 17 46.16 -32.90 3.49
CA GLU A 17 45.69 -31.97 2.47
C GLU A 17 44.33 -32.39 1.89
N GLU A 18 44.12 -33.69 1.66
CA GLU A 18 42.85 -34.23 1.17
C GLU A 18 41.73 -34.05 2.21
N GLU A 19 42.03 -34.30 3.49
CA GLU A 19 41.07 -34.10 4.59
C GLU A 19 40.72 -32.62 4.79
N ALA A 20 41.71 -31.73 4.72
CA ALA A 20 41.49 -30.28 4.80
C ALA A 20 40.65 -29.75 3.63
N LYS A 21 40.90 -30.26 2.41
CA LYS A 21 40.11 -29.89 1.23
C LYS A 21 38.68 -30.44 1.30
N ALA A 22 38.49 -31.64 1.81
CA ALA A 22 37.17 -32.23 2.01
C ALA A 22 36.36 -31.50 3.10
N ARG A 23 37.03 -31.02 4.17
CA ARG A 23 36.38 -30.19 5.20
C ARG A 23 35.99 -28.82 4.66
N LYS A 24 36.87 -28.17 3.92
CA LYS A 24 36.61 -26.86 3.31
C LYS A 24 35.45 -26.94 2.29
N ALA A 25 35.40 -27.99 1.47
CA ALA A 25 34.30 -28.19 0.53
C ALA A 25 32.94 -28.38 1.22
N ARG A 26 32.90 -29.13 2.34
CA ARG A 26 31.66 -29.29 3.13
C ARG A 26 31.23 -28.01 3.84
N GLU A 27 32.17 -27.23 4.36
CA GLU A 27 31.89 -25.92 4.97
C GLU A 27 31.41 -24.93 3.90
N GLU A 28 31.98 -24.94 2.69
CA GLU A 28 31.51 -24.12 1.56
C GLU A 28 30.13 -24.55 1.03
N GLU A 29 29.84 -25.85 0.92
CA GLU A 29 28.49 -26.33 0.57
C GLU A 29 27.45 -25.97 1.63
N ALA A 30 27.78 -26.12 2.92
CA ALA A 30 26.89 -25.73 4.01
C ALA A 30 26.64 -24.22 4.00
N ALA A 31 27.68 -23.41 3.80
CA ALA A 31 27.57 -21.97 3.70
C ALA A 31 26.78 -21.53 2.46
N ALA A 32 26.90 -22.24 1.33
CA ALA A 32 26.12 -21.97 0.12
C ALA A 32 24.63 -22.26 0.32
N LEU A 33 24.29 -23.37 0.99
CA LEU A 33 22.90 -23.69 1.34
C LEU A 33 22.31 -22.72 2.35
N GLU A 34 23.09 -22.30 3.35
CA GLU A 34 22.67 -21.25 4.30
C GLU A 34 22.51 -19.90 3.59
N PHE A 35 23.39 -19.55 2.65
CA PHE A 35 23.25 -18.34 1.84
C PHE A 35 22.01 -18.40 0.94
N GLU A 36 21.71 -19.54 0.32
CA GLU A 36 20.52 -19.70 -0.53
C GLU A 36 19.23 -19.67 0.29
N LYS A 37 19.24 -20.29 1.48
CA LYS A 37 18.14 -20.22 2.44
C LYS A 37 17.95 -18.80 2.97
N TRP A 38 19.02 -18.10 3.34
CA TRP A 38 18.97 -16.70 3.72
C TRP A 38 18.59 -15.80 2.57
N LYS A 39 18.94 -16.11 1.32
CA LYS A 39 18.45 -15.38 0.14
C LYS A 39 16.95 -15.61 -0.05
N GLY A 40 16.46 -16.80 0.24
CA GLY A 40 15.03 -17.12 0.25
C GLY A 40 14.26 -16.41 1.38
N GLU A 41 14.84 -16.33 2.58
CA GLU A 41 14.26 -15.65 3.75
C GLU A 41 14.46 -14.12 3.72
N PHE A 42 15.50 -13.60 3.08
CA PHE A 42 15.74 -12.17 2.84
C PHE A 42 14.94 -11.64 1.65
N SER A 43 14.37 -12.53 0.84
CA SER A 43 13.36 -12.18 -0.15
C SER A 43 11.96 -12.06 0.50
N VAL A 44 11.91 -11.53 1.72
CA VAL A 44 10.70 -11.15 2.45
C VAL A 44 10.75 -9.63 2.66
N ASP A 45 9.73 -8.97 2.12
CA ASP A 45 9.37 -7.55 2.24
C ASP A 45 10.10 -6.51 1.37
N GLU A 46 10.43 -6.87 0.12
CA GLU A 46 10.37 -5.91 -0.99
C GLU A 46 9.34 -6.44 -2.01
N GLU A 47 8.04 -6.33 -1.66
CA GLU A 47 6.91 -6.47 -2.60
C GLU A 47 7.00 -5.38 -3.67
N GLY A 48 7.92 -5.56 -4.61
CA GLY A 48 8.00 -4.91 -5.90
C GLY A 48 7.65 -5.94 -6.98
N THR A 49 6.41 -5.86 -7.47
CA THR A 49 6.03 -6.20 -8.85
C THR A 49 6.10 -7.68 -9.28
N THR A 50 4.97 -8.39 -9.18
CA THR A 50 4.64 -9.49 -10.10
C THR A 50 3.64 -8.98 -11.14
N GLU A 51 4.19 -8.47 -12.24
CA GLU A 51 3.52 -8.25 -13.52
C GLU A 51 3.15 -9.62 -14.16
N ASN A 52 1.98 -10.20 -13.84
CA ASN A 52 1.19 -10.99 -14.81
C ASN A 52 -0.14 -11.59 -14.34
N GLU A 53 -0.56 -11.42 -13.07
CA GLU A 53 -1.87 -11.92 -12.58
C GLU A 53 -2.86 -10.77 -12.23
N VAL A 54 -2.59 -9.58 -12.78
CA VAL A 54 -2.99 -8.29 -12.16
C VAL A 54 -4.26 -7.67 -12.75
N GLN A 55 -5.01 -8.30 -13.66
CA GLN A 55 -6.16 -7.62 -14.28
C GLN A 55 -7.47 -7.70 -13.48
N ASP A 56 -7.74 -8.81 -12.78
CA ASP A 56 -9.01 -8.99 -12.04
C ASP A 56 -8.91 -8.51 -10.59
N GLY A 57 -7.83 -8.86 -9.89
CA GLY A 57 -7.59 -8.40 -8.51
C GLY A 57 -7.34 -6.90 -8.37
N ASN A 58 -6.76 -6.25 -9.39
CA ASN A 58 -6.41 -4.83 -9.33
C ASN A 58 -7.65 -3.92 -9.47
N GLN A 59 -8.71 -4.38 -10.15
CA GLN A 59 -10.00 -3.67 -10.12
C GLN A 59 -10.61 -3.68 -8.72
N GLY A 60 -10.48 -4.80 -7.99
CA GLY A 60 -10.85 -4.91 -6.58
C GLY A 60 -10.04 -3.95 -5.71
N LEU A 61 -8.72 -3.91 -5.87
CA LEU A 61 -7.83 -3.00 -5.13
C LEU A 61 -8.15 -1.52 -5.39
N LEU A 62 -8.42 -1.14 -6.64
CA LEU A 62 -8.80 0.24 -6.99
C LEU A 62 -10.18 0.62 -6.43
N THR A 63 -11.13 -0.32 -6.42
CA THR A 63 -12.46 -0.09 -5.84
C THR A 63 -12.37 0.06 -4.33
N ASN A 64 -11.61 -0.81 -3.66
CA ASN A 64 -11.32 -0.73 -2.23
C ASN A 64 -10.61 0.59 -1.87
N PHE A 65 -9.69 1.06 -2.71
CA PHE A 65 -9.01 2.34 -2.54
C PHE A 65 -9.98 3.52 -2.56
N VAL A 66 -10.87 3.56 -3.56
CA VAL A 66 -11.90 4.60 -3.65
C VAL A 66 -12.88 4.52 -2.48
N ASP A 67 -13.30 3.32 -2.10
CA ASP A 67 -14.24 3.13 -0.98
C ASP A 67 -13.61 3.50 0.37
N TYR A 68 -12.32 3.23 0.56
CA TYR A 68 -11.59 3.64 1.75
C TYR A 68 -11.55 5.16 1.89
N ILE A 69 -11.25 5.88 0.80
CA ILE A 69 -11.23 7.35 0.77
C ILE A 69 -12.64 7.93 0.97
N LYS A 70 -13.67 7.29 0.40
CA LYS A 70 -15.07 7.72 0.60
C LYS A 70 -15.54 7.54 2.04
N LYS A 71 -15.13 6.44 2.69
CA LYS A 71 -15.44 6.15 4.10
C LYS A 71 -14.70 7.11 5.03
N ASN A 72 -13.41 7.30 4.78
CA ASN A 72 -12.54 8.17 5.55
C ASN A 72 -12.41 9.51 4.84
N LYS A 73 -13.31 10.44 5.12
CA LYS A 73 -13.37 11.71 4.39
C LYS A 73 -12.09 12.55 4.44
N CYS A 74 -11.29 12.41 5.48
CA CYS A 74 -9.97 13.02 5.60
C CYS A 74 -8.93 11.91 5.81
N VAL A 75 -8.02 11.75 4.85
CA VAL A 75 -6.98 10.71 4.89
C VAL A 75 -5.60 11.34 4.73
N PRO A 76 -4.65 11.11 5.64
CA PRO A 76 -3.24 11.40 5.40
C PRO A 76 -2.72 10.52 4.26
N LEU A 77 -1.99 11.11 3.30
CA LEU A 77 -1.44 10.35 2.17
C LEU A 77 -0.42 9.29 2.63
N GLU A 78 0.21 9.48 3.78
CA GLU A 78 1.11 8.51 4.41
C GLU A 78 0.37 7.27 4.92
N ASP A 79 -0.76 7.46 5.61
CA ASP A 79 -1.60 6.35 6.10
C ASP A 79 -2.21 5.59 4.92
N LEU A 80 -2.66 6.32 3.89
CA LEU A 80 -3.18 5.71 2.66
C LEU A 80 -2.09 4.92 1.93
N ALA A 81 -0.85 5.40 1.93
CA ALA A 81 0.28 4.68 1.36
C ALA A 81 0.61 3.42 2.17
N ALA A 82 0.58 3.50 3.49
CA ALA A 82 0.83 2.37 4.38
C ALA A 82 -0.24 1.27 4.25
N GLU A 83 -1.53 1.63 4.22
CA GLU A 83 -2.65 0.69 4.12
C GLU A 83 -2.59 -0.13 2.81
N PHE A 84 -2.19 0.51 1.71
CA PHE A 84 -2.12 -0.13 0.40
C PHE A 84 -0.71 -0.61 0.02
N LYS A 85 0.27 -0.50 0.93
CA LYS A 85 1.70 -0.80 0.71
C LYS A 85 2.28 -0.12 -0.55
N LEU A 86 1.90 1.13 -0.79
CA LEU A 86 2.35 1.92 -1.94
C LEU A 86 3.34 3.00 -1.49
N ARG A 87 4.10 3.56 -2.44
CA ARG A 87 4.82 4.81 -2.20
C ARG A 87 3.83 5.98 -2.19
N THR A 88 4.06 6.99 -1.34
CA THR A 88 3.22 8.20 -1.28
C THR A 88 3.05 8.87 -2.66
N GLN A 89 4.11 8.90 -3.47
CA GLN A 89 4.05 9.42 -4.84
C GLN A 89 3.13 8.61 -5.76
N GLU A 90 3.10 7.29 -5.61
CA GLU A 90 2.18 6.43 -6.37
C GLU A 90 0.73 6.61 -5.92
N CYS A 91 0.47 6.79 -4.61
CA CYS A 91 -0.85 7.15 -4.11
C CYS A 91 -1.35 8.45 -4.75
N ILE A 92 -0.50 9.48 -4.81
CA ILE A 92 -0.84 10.77 -5.46
C ILE A 92 -1.17 10.55 -6.94
N ASN A 93 -0.33 9.79 -7.67
CA ASN A 93 -0.58 9.51 -9.09
C ASN A 93 -1.88 8.72 -9.31
N ARG A 94 -2.21 7.77 -8.43
CA ARG A 94 -3.48 7.04 -8.47
C ARG A 94 -4.68 7.94 -8.20
N ILE A 95 -4.59 8.81 -7.17
CA ILE A 95 -5.63 9.81 -6.87
C ILE A 95 -5.86 10.72 -8.07
N ASN A 96 -4.81 11.34 -8.62
CA ASN A 96 -4.90 12.20 -9.80
C ASN A 96 -5.53 11.48 -11.01
N SER A 97 -5.19 10.20 -11.22
CA SER A 97 -5.78 9.40 -12.29
C SER A 97 -7.28 9.15 -12.05
N LEU A 98 -7.67 8.83 -10.81
CA LEU A 98 -9.07 8.62 -10.42
C LEU A 98 -9.89 9.91 -10.51
N GLU A 99 -9.30 11.06 -10.19
CA GLU A 99 -9.89 12.38 -10.36
C GLU A 99 -10.06 12.74 -11.85
N SER A 100 -9.05 12.47 -12.68
CA SER A 100 -9.15 12.66 -14.13
C SER A 100 -10.24 11.78 -14.78
N MET A 101 -10.51 10.61 -14.20
CA MET A 101 -11.61 9.73 -14.63
C MET A 101 -12.97 10.12 -14.01
N GLY A 102 -13.01 11.09 -13.09
CA GLY A 102 -14.23 11.51 -12.41
C GLY A 102 -14.80 10.48 -11.41
N ARG A 103 -14.00 9.47 -11.01
CA ARG A 103 -14.42 8.48 -10.00
C ARG A 103 -14.22 8.97 -8.57
N LEU A 104 -13.33 9.93 -8.40
CA LEU A 104 -12.99 10.56 -7.13
C LEU A 104 -13.01 12.08 -7.31
N SER A 105 -13.35 12.80 -6.26
CA SER A 105 -13.31 14.26 -6.22
C SER A 105 -12.88 14.69 -4.82
N GLY A 106 -11.88 15.55 -4.74
CA GLY A 106 -11.38 15.99 -3.46
C GLY A 106 -10.37 17.12 -3.58
N VAL A 107 -9.75 17.44 -2.45
CA VAL A 107 -8.71 18.46 -2.36
C VAL A 107 -7.52 17.90 -1.58
N MET A 108 -6.31 18.15 -2.09
CA MET A 108 -5.07 17.90 -1.37
C MET A 108 -4.63 19.14 -0.62
N ASP A 109 -4.40 19.00 0.68
CA ASP A 109 -3.76 20.00 1.54
C ASP A 109 -2.24 20.01 1.26
N ASP A 110 -1.58 21.15 1.42
CA ASP A 110 -0.11 21.28 1.23
C ASP A 110 0.69 20.43 2.23
N ARG A 111 0.02 20.03 3.31
CA ARG A 111 0.51 19.12 4.34
C ARG A 111 0.37 17.63 4.00
N GLY A 112 -0.05 17.28 2.79
CA GLY A 112 -0.16 15.88 2.35
C GLY A 112 -1.39 15.15 2.91
N LYS A 113 -2.50 15.86 3.14
CA LYS A 113 -3.79 15.26 3.48
C LYS A 113 -4.72 15.33 2.27
N TYR A 114 -5.41 14.24 1.97
CA TYR A 114 -6.48 14.22 0.98
C TYR A 114 -7.82 14.33 1.68
N ILE A 115 -8.67 15.25 1.20
CA ILE A 115 -10.03 15.41 1.69
C ILE A 115 -10.98 15.05 0.54
N TYR A 116 -11.75 13.99 0.74
CA TYR A 116 -12.80 13.60 -0.18
C TYR A 116 -14.01 14.53 -0.04
N ILE A 117 -14.48 15.06 -1.16
CA ILE A 117 -15.67 15.91 -1.23
C ILE A 117 -16.59 15.29 -2.27
N SER A 118 -17.83 14.95 -1.87
CA SER A 118 -18.77 14.39 -2.83
C SER A 118 -19.18 15.43 -3.88
N LEU A 119 -19.66 14.97 -5.03
CA LEU A 119 -20.15 15.88 -6.07
C LEU A 119 -21.29 16.77 -5.56
N GLU A 120 -22.16 16.23 -4.71
CA GLU A 120 -23.27 16.96 -4.08
C GLU A 120 -22.77 18.08 -3.17
N GLU A 121 -21.74 17.81 -2.37
CA GLU A 121 -21.13 18.81 -1.47
C GLU A 121 -20.43 19.91 -2.27
N MET A 122 -19.73 19.52 -3.34
CA MET A 122 -19.09 20.46 -4.25
C MET A 122 -20.14 21.34 -4.96
N GLN A 123 -21.27 20.75 -5.35
CA GLN A 123 -22.36 21.47 -5.98
C GLN A 123 -23.07 22.43 -5.01
N ALA A 124 -23.29 22.03 -3.76
CA ALA A 124 -23.84 22.90 -2.72
C ALA A 124 -22.96 24.14 -2.48
N VAL A 125 -21.63 23.95 -2.45
CA VAL A 125 -20.67 25.06 -2.35
C VAL A 125 -20.70 25.93 -3.61
N ALA A 126 -20.75 25.33 -4.79
CA ALA A 126 -20.81 26.08 -6.06
C ALA A 126 -22.09 26.92 -6.19
N ASP A 127 -23.25 26.37 -5.81
CA ASP A 127 -24.53 27.06 -5.84
C ASP A 127 -24.59 28.19 -4.82
N TYR A 128 -23.98 28.00 -3.65
CA TYR A 128 -23.81 29.06 -2.67
C TYR A 128 -22.98 30.22 -3.22
N ILE A 129 -21.83 29.94 -3.84
CA ILE A 129 -20.97 30.96 -4.46
C ILE A 129 -21.73 31.70 -5.57
N LYS A 130 -22.46 30.98 -6.44
CA LYS A 130 -23.27 31.58 -7.51
C LYS A 130 -24.36 32.50 -6.97
N ARG A 131 -25.03 32.13 -5.88
CA ARG A 131 -26.11 32.94 -5.26
C ARG A 131 -25.59 34.19 -4.56
N GLN A 132 -24.46 34.10 -3.86
CA GLN A 132 -23.88 35.24 -3.14
C GLN A 132 -23.02 36.15 -4.04
N GLY A 133 -22.54 35.63 -5.18
CA GLY A 133 -21.67 36.34 -6.11
C GLY A 133 -20.27 36.53 -5.55
N ARG A 134 -20.06 37.59 -4.75
CA ARG A 134 -18.78 37.89 -4.10
C ARG A 134 -18.80 37.41 -2.66
N VAL A 135 -17.99 36.40 -2.37
CA VAL A 135 -17.85 35.81 -1.04
C VAL A 135 -16.41 36.00 -0.56
N SER A 136 -16.23 36.42 0.69
CA SER A 136 -14.89 36.45 1.31
C SER A 136 -14.48 35.04 1.72
N ILE A 137 -13.17 34.78 1.71
CA ILE A 137 -12.60 33.49 2.13
C ILE A 137 -13.05 33.12 3.56
N SER A 138 -13.13 34.11 4.46
CA SER A 138 -13.62 33.90 5.83
C SER A 138 -15.07 33.44 5.89
N HIS A 139 -15.94 34.05 5.09
CA HIS A 139 -17.36 33.71 5.05
C HIS A 139 -17.59 32.35 4.37
N LEU A 140 -16.80 32.06 3.33
CA LEU A 140 -16.79 30.75 2.69
C LEU A 140 -16.35 29.68 3.68
N ALA A 141 -15.23 29.85 4.39
CA ALA A 141 -14.74 28.87 5.35
C ALA A 141 -15.76 28.56 6.45
N SER A 142 -16.40 29.59 7.03
CA SER A 142 -17.45 29.38 8.04
C SER A 142 -18.65 28.61 7.49
N LYS A 143 -19.02 28.83 6.22
CA LYS A 143 -20.14 28.14 5.57
C LYS A 143 -19.77 26.76 5.03
N SER A 144 -18.55 26.57 4.55
CA SER A 144 -18.01 25.31 4.06
C SER A 144 -17.99 24.25 5.15
N ASN A 145 -17.74 24.61 6.42
CA ASN A 145 -17.87 23.68 7.55
C ASN A 145 -19.31 23.15 7.75
N GLN A 146 -20.34 23.85 7.24
CA GLN A 146 -21.73 23.35 7.27
C GLN A 146 -22.05 22.43 6.08
N PHE A 147 -21.31 22.57 4.97
CA PHE A 147 -21.52 21.79 3.76
C PHE A 147 -20.62 20.55 3.71
N ILE A 148 -19.46 20.59 4.35
CA ILE A 148 -18.46 19.54 4.34
C ILE A 148 -18.27 19.07 5.77
N ASP A 149 -18.97 18.00 6.11
CA ASP A 149 -18.73 17.29 7.36
C ASP A 149 -17.47 16.43 7.19
N LEU A 150 -16.45 16.64 8.00
CA LEU A 150 -15.17 15.93 7.91
C LEU A 150 -15.12 14.69 8.82
N GLU A 151 -16.16 14.44 9.61
CA GLU A 151 -16.21 13.26 10.47
C GLU A 151 -16.40 12.00 9.60
N PRO A 152 -15.66 10.92 9.91
CA PRO A 152 -15.86 9.65 9.23
C PRO A 152 -17.29 9.18 9.53
N LYS A 153 -18.15 9.20 8.51
CA LYS A 153 -19.49 8.61 8.60
C LYS A 153 -19.30 7.10 8.69
N ALA A 154 -19.15 6.58 9.91
CA ALA A 154 -19.52 5.21 10.22
C ALA A 154 -20.98 5.07 9.75
N GLN A 155 -21.19 4.32 8.66
CA GLN A 155 -22.53 4.07 8.17
C GLN A 155 -23.33 3.44 9.32
N PHE A 156 -24.25 4.23 9.90
CA PHE A 156 -25.43 3.66 10.52
C PHE A 156 -26.09 2.86 9.40
N VAL A 157 -26.08 1.54 9.58
CA VAL A 157 -26.84 0.61 8.75
C VAL A 157 -28.30 0.97 9.01
N GLU A 158 -28.90 1.82 8.18
CA GLU A 158 -30.35 1.93 8.10
C GLU A 158 -30.84 0.62 7.47
N GLU A 159 -31.03 -0.35 8.36
CA GLU A 159 -31.73 -1.60 8.15
C GLU A 159 -33.19 -1.25 7.80
N ILE A 160 -33.43 -1.00 6.52
CA ILE A 160 -34.64 -1.32 5.74
C ILE A 160 -35.93 -1.43 6.59
N SER A 161 -36.40 -0.30 7.14
CA SER A 161 -37.75 -0.18 7.72
C SER A 161 -38.80 0.14 6.64
N SER A 162 -38.77 -0.56 5.52
CA SER A 162 -39.72 -0.36 4.42
C SER A 162 -40.14 -1.68 3.78
N MET A 163 -40.57 -2.63 4.60
CA MET A 163 -41.17 -3.88 4.14
C MET A 163 -42.24 -4.42 5.11
N GLU A 164 -43.10 -3.56 5.67
CA GLU A 164 -44.31 -4.03 6.39
C GLU A 164 -45.55 -3.14 6.19
N GLU A 165 -45.58 -2.35 5.11
CA GLU A 165 -46.82 -1.75 4.60
C GLU A 165 -47.23 -2.37 3.24
N ILE A 166 -47.42 -3.69 3.16
CA ILE A 166 -48.43 -4.31 2.28
C ILE A 166 -48.80 -5.66 2.92
N SER A 167 -49.71 -5.68 3.89
CA SER A 167 -50.69 -6.77 4.06
C SER A 167 -51.78 -6.37 5.07
N VAL A 168 -52.56 -5.36 4.73
CA VAL A 168 -53.91 -5.18 5.29
C VAL A 168 -54.83 -4.83 4.14
N SER A 169 -55.46 -5.86 3.56
CA SER A 169 -56.84 -5.90 3.04
C SER A 169 -57.09 -7.23 2.34
#